data_AF-A0A078RXQ9-F1
#
_entry.id   AF-A0A078RXQ9-F1
#
_cell.length_a   1.000
_cell.length_b   1.000
_cell.length_c   1.000
_cell.angle_alpha   90.00
_cell.angle_beta   90.00
_cell.angle_gamma   90.00
#
_symmetry.space_group_name_H-M   'P 1'
#
loop_
_entity.id
_entity.type
_entity.pdbx_description
1 polymer ?
#
loop_
_entity_poly.entity_id
_entity_poly.type
_entity_poly.pdbx_seq_one_letter_code
_entity_poly.pdbx_strand_id
1 'polypeptide(L)'
;MADANAASYQPGDRVWVTGELSMGVMAVLFAFIFPFLILIISLFVFMAIWNDELRSALCSLALLIPYYYILWLNKSRMGKKFSFSVRPMN
;
A
#
# COMPACT_ATOMS: atom_id res chain seq x y z
N MET A 1 32.35 -5.07 -11.09
CA MET A 1 32.34 -5.88 -12.33
C MET A 1 30.89 -5.93 -12.77
N ALA A 2 30.58 -5.42 -13.96
CA ALA A 2 29.20 -5.25 -14.42
C ALA A 2 28.64 -6.62 -14.83
N ASP A 3 27.53 -7.03 -14.23
CA ASP A 3 26.86 -8.31 -14.48
C ASP A 3 26.24 -8.33 -15.89
N ALA A 4 26.96 -8.93 -16.83
CA ALA A 4 26.66 -8.99 -18.24
C ALA A 4 25.68 -10.12 -18.63
N ASN A 5 24.56 -10.31 -17.90
CA ASN A 5 23.60 -11.39 -18.18
C ASN A 5 22.11 -10.99 -18.12
N ALA A 6 21.78 -9.71 -18.30
CA ALA A 6 20.39 -9.31 -18.54
C ALA A 6 19.92 -9.60 -19.99
N ALA A 7 20.83 -10.01 -20.88
CA ALA A 7 20.57 -10.24 -22.30
C ALA A 7 20.23 -11.70 -22.68
N SER A 8 20.10 -12.61 -21.71
CA SER A 8 20.04 -14.06 -21.99
C SER A 8 18.71 -14.74 -21.64
N TYR A 9 17.59 -14.02 -21.62
CA TYR A 9 16.27 -14.63 -21.46
C TYR A 9 15.57 -14.71 -22.81
N GLN A 10 15.31 -15.93 -23.28
CA GLN A 10 14.54 -16.17 -24.49
C GLN A 10 13.10 -16.58 -24.15
N PRO A 11 12.10 -16.22 -24.99
CA PRO A 11 10.75 -16.72 -24.83
C PRO A 11 10.74 -18.26 -24.83
N GLY A 12 10.48 -18.87 -23.67
CA GLY A 12 10.57 -20.33 -23.47
C GLY A 12 11.38 -20.76 -22.23
N ASP A 13 12.18 -19.85 -21.65
CA ASP A 13 12.97 -20.15 -20.45
C ASP A 13 12.09 -20.28 -19.20
N ARG A 14 12.34 -21.34 -18.42
CA ARG A 14 11.72 -21.50 -17.09
C ARG A 14 12.41 -20.59 -16.10
N VAL A 15 11.68 -19.57 -15.65
CA VAL A 15 12.18 -18.62 -14.66
C VAL A 15 11.32 -18.65 -13.41
N TRP A 16 11.95 -18.54 -12.25
CA TRP A 16 11.25 -18.27 -11.00
C TRP A 16 10.91 -16.78 -10.95
N VAL A 17 9.61 -16.46 -11.04
CA VAL A 17 9.10 -15.12 -10.75
C VAL A 17 8.83 -15.06 -9.25
N THR A 18 9.77 -14.50 -8.48
CA THR A 18 9.53 -14.28 -7.04
C THR A 18 8.90 -12.91 -6.83
N GLY A 19 7.64 -12.89 -6.37
CA GLY A 19 7.02 -11.70 -5.82
C GLY A 19 7.52 -11.47 -4.39
N GLU A 20 8.01 -10.28 -4.08
CA GLU A 20 8.50 -9.95 -2.74
C GLU A 20 7.32 -9.83 -1.75
N LEU A 21 7.17 -10.79 -0.84
CA LEU A 21 6.11 -10.84 0.20
C LEU A 21 5.99 -9.51 0.99
N SER A 22 7.12 -8.82 1.18
CA SER A 22 7.21 -7.53 1.87
C SER A 22 6.29 -6.45 1.28
N MET A 23 6.05 -6.49 -0.03
CA MET A 23 5.12 -5.55 -0.68
C MET A 23 3.68 -5.75 -0.24
N GLY A 24 3.25 -7.00 -0.07
CA GLY A 24 1.91 -7.33 0.40
C GLY A 24 1.68 -6.81 1.82
N VAL A 25 2.67 -7.00 2.70
CA VAL A 25 2.60 -6.50 4.09
C VAL A 25 2.49 -4.97 4.12
N MET A 26 3.29 -4.26 3.33
CA MET A 26 3.20 -2.80 3.22
C MET A 26 1.83 -2.35 2.70
N ALA A 27 1.29 -3.02 1.68
CA ALA A 27 -0.04 -2.72 1.16
C ALA A 27 -1.14 -2.91 2.23
N VAL A 28 -1.06 -3.98 3.02
CA VAL A 28 -1.97 -4.24 4.14
C VAL A 28 -1.87 -3.14 5.21
N LEU A 29 -0.66 -2.69 5.55
CA LEU A 29 -0.46 -1.58 6.50
C LEU A 29 -1.17 -0.31 6.03
N PHE A 30 -1.00 0.08 4.76
CA PHE A 30 -1.64 1.27 4.18
C PHE A 30 -3.15 1.13 4.01
N ALA A 31 -3.66 -0.06 3.71
CA ALA A 31 -5.08 -0.29 3.47
C ALA A 31 -5.90 -0.46 4.76
N PHE A 32 -5.29 -0.90 5.86
CA PHE A 32 -6.03 -1.24 7.09
C PHE A 32 -5.53 -0.48 8.32
N ILE A 33 -4.23 -0.56 8.64
CA ILE A 33 -3.72 -0.02 9.92
C ILE A 33 -3.77 1.50 9.95
N PHE A 34 -3.21 2.17 8.94
CA PHE A 34 -3.24 3.62 8.85
C PHE A 34 -4.67 4.22 8.84
N PRO A 35 -5.61 3.77 7.99
CA PRO A 35 -6.97 4.31 8.00
C PRO A 35 -7.70 4.01 9.30
N PHE A 36 -7.45 2.86 9.93
CA PHE A 36 -8.01 2.56 11.25
C PHE A 36 -7.53 3.55 12.31
N LEU A 37 -6.23 3.85 12.37
CA LEU A 37 -5.68 4.83 13.31
C LEU A 37 -6.25 6.23 13.08
N ILE A 38 -6.35 6.67 11.82
CA ILE A 38 -6.96 7.96 11.46
C ILE A 38 -8.41 8.02 11.96
N LEU A 39 -9.19 6.97 11.70
CA LEU A 39 -10.59 6.91 12.10
C LEU A 39 -10.73 6.96 13.63
N ILE A 40 -9.99 6.13 14.36
CA ILE A 40 -10.08 6.07 15.82
C ILE A 40 -9.66 7.40 16.46
N ILE A 41 -8.51 7.95 16.06
CA ILE A 41 -8.01 9.21 16.63
C ILE A 41 -8.99 10.35 16.33
N SER A 42 -9.44 10.49 15.08
CA SER A 42 -10.36 11.56 14.72
C SER A 42 -11.73 11.43 15.38
N LEU A 43 -12.23 10.20 15.56
CA LEU A 43 -13.47 9.94 16.27
C LEU A 43 -13.41 10.47 17.70
N PHE A 44 -12.35 10.15 18.44
CA PHE A 44 -12.17 10.64 19.82
C PHE A 44 -11.98 12.16 19.88
N VAL A 45 -11.24 12.74 18.94
CA VAL A 45 -11.06 14.19 18.86
C VAL A 45 -12.40 14.90 18.60
N PHE A 46 -13.21 14.41 17.66
CA PHE A 46 -14.51 15.01 17.36
C PHE A 46 -15.53 14.78 18.47
N MET A 47 -15.54 13.61 19.09
CA MET A 47 -16.34 13.33 20.30
C MET A 47 -16.04 14.35 21.40
N ALA A 48 -14.75 14.66 21.64
CA ALA A 48 -14.34 15.61 22.67
C ALA A 48 -14.75 17.06 22.37
N ILE A 49 -14.91 17.43 21.10
CA ILE A 49 -15.26 18.80 20.67
C ILE A 49 -16.78 19.00 20.60
N TRP A 50 -17.49 18.09 19.94
CA TRP A 50 -18.92 18.27 19.63
C TRP A 50 -19.86 17.52 20.57
N ASN A 51 -19.37 16.51 21.31
CA ASN A 51 -20.20 15.65 22.19
C ASN A 51 -21.43 15.05 21.48
N ASP A 52 -21.38 14.97 20.15
CA ASP A 52 -22.41 14.43 19.27
C ASP A 52 -21.82 13.20 18.56
N GLU A 53 -22.39 12.04 18.85
CA GLU A 53 -21.90 10.75 18.36
C GLU A 53 -22.03 10.63 16.84
N LEU A 54 -23.16 11.03 16.28
CA LEU A 54 -23.47 10.87 14.87
C LEU A 54 -22.57 11.76 14.02
N ARG A 55 -22.46 13.05 14.39
CA ARG A 55 -21.62 14.00 13.66
C ARG A 55 -20.15 13.63 13.74
N SER A 56 -19.67 13.21 14.92
CA SER A 56 -18.28 12.79 15.11
C SER A 56 -17.95 11.55 14.29
N ALA A 57 -18.85 10.55 14.28
CA ALA A 57 -18.70 9.36 13.46
C ALA A 57 -18.68 9.70 11.96
N LEU A 58 -19.63 10.49 11.48
CA LEU A 58 -19.68 10.91 10.08
C LEU A 58 -18.43 11.70 9.65
N CYS A 59 -17.97 12.64 10.48
CA CYS A 59 -16.76 13.42 10.18
C CYS A 59 -15.49 12.55 10.19
N SER A 60 -15.34 11.64 11.16
CA SER A 60 -14.20 10.70 11.19
C SER A 60 -14.16 9.77 9.98
N LEU A 61 -15.34 9.33 9.51
CA LEU A 61 -15.46 8.52 8.31
C LEU A 61 -15.17 9.33 7.04
N ALA A 62 -15.67 10.57 6.97
CA ALA A 62 -15.41 11.46 5.85
C ALA A 62 -13.92 11.76 5.67
N LEU A 63 -13.11 11.78 6.75
CA LEU A 63 -11.65 11.94 6.68
C LEU A 63 -10.93 10.78 5.98
N LEU A 64 -11.56 9.60 5.84
CA LEU A 64 -10.98 8.52 5.06
C LEU A 64 -11.00 8.81 3.56
N ILE A 65 -11.98 9.58 3.07
CA ILE A 65 -12.09 9.96 1.66
C ILE A 65 -10.81 10.69 1.17
N PRO A 66 -10.37 11.81 1.80
CA PRO A 66 -9.14 12.47 1.39
C PRO A 66 -7.91 11.58 1.61
N TYR A 67 -7.88 10.74 2.66
CA TYR A 67 -6.77 9.78 2.86
C TYR A 67 -6.62 8.83 1.66
N TYR A 68 -7.69 8.16 1.25
CA TYR A 68 -7.66 7.25 0.12
C TYR A 68 -7.44 7.97 -1.21
N TYR A 69 -7.91 9.21 -1.34
CA TYR A 69 -7.63 10.05 -2.50
C TYR A 69 -6.13 10.35 -2.64
N ILE A 70 -5.46 10.75 -1.56
CA ILE A 70 -4.00 10.97 -1.54
C ILE A 70 -3.24 9.67 -1.81
N LEU A 71 -3.69 8.55 -1.23
CA LEU A 71 -3.10 7.24 -1.48
C LEU A 71 -3.22 6.83 -2.96
N TRP A 72 -4.37 7.13 -3.58
CA TRP A 72 -4.62 6.87 -5.00
C TRP A 72 -3.72 7.71 -5.90
N LEU A 73 -3.53 9.00 -5.62
CA LEU A 73 -2.58 9.85 -6.36
C LEU A 73 -1.14 9.32 -6.25
N ASN A 74 -0.75 8.81 -5.08
CA ASN A 74 0.58 8.26 -4.84
C ASN A 74 0.74 6.80 -5.33
N LYS A 75 -0.32 6.16 -5.85
CA LYS A 75 -0.34 4.77 -6.32
C LYS A 75 0.71 4.48 -7.41
N SER A 76 0.98 5.47 -8.27
CA SER A 76 2.01 5.36 -9.33
C SER A 76 3.41 5.10 -8.77
N ARG A 77 3.71 5.58 -7.55
CA ARG A 77 5.02 5.36 -6.89
C ARG A 77 5.12 4.02 -6.16
N MET A 78 3.99 3.47 -5.71
CA MET A 78 3.94 2.17 -5.04
C MET A 78 4.06 1.00 -6.03
N GLY A 79 3.53 1.15 -7.25
CA GLY A 79 3.58 0.11 -8.29
C GLY A 79 4.98 -0.15 -8.90
N LYS A 80 5.95 0.74 -8.68
CA LYS A 80 7.33 0.54 -9.19
C LYS A 80 8.21 -0.31 -8.27
N LYS A 81 7.75 -0.60 -7.05
CA LYS A 81 8.43 -1.50 -6.11
C LYS A 81 8.03 -2.95 -6.28
N PHE A 82 7.22 -3.29 -7.30
CA PHE A 82 7.08 -4.65 -7.79
C PHE A 82 8.40 -5.13 -8.40
N SER A 83 9.37 -5.39 -7.52
CA SER A 83 10.64 -6.04 -7.82
C SER A 83 10.31 -7.49 -8.14
N PHE A 84 9.85 -7.72 -9.36
CA PHE A 84 9.78 -9.05 -9.93
C PHE A 84 11.23 -9.46 -10.20
N SER A 85 11.87 -10.04 -9.19
CA SER A 85 13.20 -10.61 -9.36
C SER A 85 13.02 -11.94 -10.07
N VAL A 86 13.59 -12.03 -11.26
CA VAL A 86 13.62 -13.24 -12.08
C VAL A 86 14.85 -14.04 -11.65
N ARG A 87 14.67 -15.27 -11.17
CA ARG A 87 15.79 -16.17 -10.86
C ARG A 87 15.83 -17.33 -11.87
N PRO A 88 16.99 -17.62 -12.49
CA PRO A 88 17.12 -18.77 -13.37
C PRO A 88 16.93 -20.07 -12.57
N MET A 89 16.22 -21.04 -13.16
CA MET A 89 16.04 -22.38 -12.61
C MET A 89 17.18 -23.25 -13.13
N ASN A 90 18.15 -23.56 -12.27
CA ASN A 90 19.24 -24.49 -12.56
C ASN A 90 18.76 -25.92 -12.36
#